data_AF-F3UX33-F1
#
_entry.id   AF-F3UX33-F1
#
_cell.length_a   1.000
_cell.length_b   1.000
_cell.length_c   1.000
_cell.angle_alpha   90.00
_cell.angle_beta   90.00
_cell.angle_gamma   90.00
#
_symmetry.space_group_name_H-M   'P 1'
#
loop_
_entity.id
_entity.type
_entity.pdbx_description
1 polymer ?
#
loop_
_entity_poly.entity_id
_entity_poly.type
_entity_poly.pdbx_seq_one_letter_code
_entity_poly.pdbx_strand_id
1 'polypeptide(L)'
;MAEIRPLKSEEIPLLEEFLYQAIFIPQGLAPLSRSILKEPDLEMYIKDFGKQPDDWALAAEVDGLLDLLKAKGYPSVSLSVSKDNPAVRFYQRLGFVTVEEREDNYLMLCRL
;
A
#
# COMPACT_ATOMS: atom_id res chain seq x y z
N MET A 1 -10.33 15.82 -5.09
CA MET A 1 -9.17 16.73 -4.89
C MET A 1 -8.26 16.00 -3.91
N ALA A 2 -6.94 16.02 -4.08
CA ALA A 2 -6.05 15.35 -3.12
C ALA A 2 -5.90 16.26 -1.89
N GLU A 3 -6.13 15.71 -0.70
CA GLU A 3 -5.99 16.43 0.58
C GLU A 3 -4.94 15.74 1.43
N ILE A 4 -4.01 16.52 2.01
CA ILE A 4 -3.13 16.03 3.07
C ILE A 4 -3.78 16.40 4.40
N ARG A 5 -4.00 15.40 5.24
CA ARG A 5 -4.63 15.57 6.56
C ARG A 5 -3.95 14.70 7.61
N PRO A 6 -4.14 14.99 8.91
CA PRO A 6 -3.76 14.04 9.95
C PRO A 6 -4.41 12.67 9.73
N LEU A 7 -3.67 11.61 10.03
CA LEU A 7 -4.16 10.25 10.11
C LEU A 7 -5.16 10.18 11.27
N LYS A 8 -6.34 9.63 11.00
CA LYS A 8 -7.38 9.47 12.01
C LYS A 8 -7.04 8.24 12.86
N SER A 9 -7.39 8.27 14.14
CA SER A 9 -7.11 7.13 15.05
C SER A 9 -7.75 5.81 14.58
N GLU A 10 -8.89 5.89 13.88
CA GLU A 10 -9.58 4.75 13.27
C GLU A 10 -8.86 4.15 12.05
N GLU A 11 -7.88 4.87 11.48
CA GLU A 11 -7.05 4.42 10.36
C GLU A 11 -5.74 3.78 10.83
N ILE A 12 -5.35 3.96 12.09
CA ILE A 12 -4.17 3.32 12.68
C ILE A 12 -4.20 1.79 12.53
N PRO A 13 -5.33 1.08 12.74
CA PRO A 13 -5.41 -0.36 12.48
C PRO A 13 -5.11 -0.76 11.01
N LEU A 14 -5.26 0.15 10.04
CA LEU A 14 -4.89 -0.14 8.64
C LEU A 14 -3.37 -0.24 8.46
N LEU A 15 -2.58 0.37 9.34
CA LEU A 15 -1.12 0.27 9.30
C LEU A 15 -0.65 -1.18 9.52
N GLU A 16 -1.32 -1.94 10.39
CA GLU A 16 -1.05 -3.38 10.57
C GLU A 16 -1.31 -4.15 9.28
N GLU A 17 -2.41 -3.84 8.59
CA GLU A 17 -2.73 -4.45 7.31
C GLU A 17 -1.69 -4.07 6.26
N PHE A 18 -1.33 -2.78 6.14
CA PHE A 18 -0.32 -2.35 5.19
C PHE A 18 1.04 -2.98 5.47
N LEU A 19 1.48 -3.05 6.73
CA LEU A 19 2.74 -3.67 7.11
C LEU A 19 2.74 -5.18 6.80
N TYR A 20 1.68 -5.91 7.13
CA TYR A 20 1.59 -7.33 6.83
C TYR A 20 1.65 -7.59 5.32
N GLN A 21 0.90 -6.78 4.57
CA GLN A 21 0.88 -6.86 3.14
C GLN A 21 2.18 -6.41 2.49
N ALA A 22 2.98 -5.66 3.25
CA ALA A 22 4.31 -5.28 2.90
C ALA A 22 5.39 -6.34 3.23
N ILE A 23 5.01 -7.54 3.67
CA ILE A 23 5.99 -8.61 3.85
C ILE A 23 6.19 -9.33 2.52
N PHE A 24 7.43 -9.33 2.02
CA PHE A 24 7.81 -10.15 0.86
C PHE A 24 7.80 -11.64 1.24
N ILE A 25 7.10 -12.45 0.43
CA ILE A 25 7.03 -13.91 0.58
C ILE A 25 7.39 -14.54 -0.77
N PRO A 26 8.51 -15.26 -0.89
CA PRO A 26 8.90 -15.94 -2.13
C PRO A 26 7.77 -16.81 -2.72
N GLN A 27 7.75 -16.94 -4.05
CA GLN A 27 6.77 -17.74 -4.75
C GLN A 27 6.84 -19.21 -4.30
N GLY A 28 5.67 -19.83 -4.08
CA GLY A 28 5.56 -21.22 -3.63
C GLY A 28 5.60 -21.39 -2.11
N LEU A 29 5.80 -20.32 -1.34
CA LEU A 29 5.69 -20.36 0.12
C LEU A 29 4.28 -19.99 0.59
N ALA A 30 3.84 -20.62 1.67
CA ALA A 30 2.57 -20.29 2.32
C ALA A 30 2.61 -18.88 2.94
N PRO A 31 1.46 -18.18 3.06
CA PRO A 31 1.38 -16.94 3.80
C PRO A 31 1.89 -17.08 5.25
N LEU A 32 2.62 -16.08 5.73
CA LEU A 32 3.11 -16.06 7.11
C LEU A 32 1.95 -15.85 8.09
N SER A 33 2.09 -16.34 9.32
CA SER A 33 1.13 -16.01 10.37
C SER A 33 1.17 -14.51 10.66
N ARG A 34 0.01 -13.88 10.90
CA ARG A 34 -0.08 -12.48 11.34
C ARG A 34 0.66 -12.21 12.65
N SER A 35 0.97 -13.24 13.44
CA SER A 35 1.82 -13.11 14.62
C SER A 35 3.20 -12.53 14.32
N ILE A 36 3.68 -12.61 13.07
CA ILE A 36 4.95 -12.00 12.64
C ILE A 36 4.99 -10.49 12.88
N LEU A 37 3.85 -9.80 12.87
CA LEU A 37 3.80 -8.36 13.16
C LEU A 37 4.20 -8.01 14.61
N LYS A 38 4.26 -9.00 15.51
CA LYS A 38 4.69 -8.84 16.90
C LYS A 38 6.21 -8.99 17.07
N GLU A 39 6.93 -9.36 16.02
CA GLU A 39 8.40 -9.37 16.06
C GLU A 39 8.90 -7.92 16.21
N PRO A 40 9.87 -7.64 17.11
CA PRO A 40 10.29 -6.27 17.41
C PRO A 40 10.66 -5.43 16.18
N ASP A 41 11.30 -6.07 15.20
CA ASP A 41 11.77 -5.43 13.96
C ASP A 41 10.60 -4.98 13.04
N LEU A 42 9.43 -5.60 13.17
CA LEU A 42 8.22 -5.23 12.42
C LEU A 42 7.28 -4.38 13.26
N GLU A 43 7.12 -4.72 14.54
CA GLU A 43 6.23 -4.02 15.47
C GLU A 43 6.59 -2.52 15.55
N MET A 44 7.88 -2.17 15.46
CA MET A 44 8.34 -0.77 15.51
C MET A 44 7.76 0.14 14.40
N TYR A 45 7.26 -0.40 13.29
CA TYR A 45 6.66 0.38 12.21
C TYR A 45 5.20 0.77 12.45
N ILE A 46 4.54 0.14 13.42
CA ILE A 46 3.12 0.35 13.74
C ILE A 46 2.91 0.82 15.17
N LYS A 47 3.80 0.41 16.08
CA LYS A 47 3.70 0.72 17.50
C LYS A 47 3.88 2.20 17.75
N ASP A 48 2.88 2.79 18.40
CA ASP A 48 2.87 4.20 18.78
C ASP A 48 3.11 5.17 17.60
N PHE A 49 2.74 4.75 16.40
CA PHE A 49 2.78 5.57 15.18
C PHE A 49 2.02 6.89 15.40
N GLY A 50 2.66 8.02 15.07
CA GLY A 50 2.13 9.37 15.28
C GLY A 50 2.22 9.91 16.71
N LYS A 51 2.79 9.17 17.66
CA LYS A 51 2.90 9.60 19.07
C LYS A 51 4.27 10.14 19.46
N GLN A 52 5.28 10.00 18.60
CA GLN A 52 6.61 10.55 18.87
C GLN A 52 6.64 12.07 18.57
N PRO A 53 7.50 12.86 19.24
CA PRO A 53 7.52 14.31 19.10
C PRO A 53 7.69 14.83 17.67
N ASP A 54 8.38 14.05 16.82
CA ASP A 54 8.69 14.41 15.43
C ASP A 54 7.87 13.58 14.41
N ASP A 55 6.88 12.79 14.87
CA ASP A 55 6.02 12.00 14.00
C ASP A 55 4.71 12.74 13.73
N TRP A 56 4.52 13.17 12.48
CA TRP A 56 3.38 14.00 12.10
C TRP A 56 2.16 13.18 11.73
N ALA A 57 2.30 11.86 11.52
CA ALA A 57 1.24 10.93 11.11
C ALA A 57 0.22 11.56 10.14
N LEU A 58 0.67 11.88 8.93
CA LEU A 58 -0.17 12.47 7.88
C LEU A 58 -0.60 11.40 6.86
N ALA A 59 -1.83 11.53 6.36
CA ALA A 59 -2.38 10.77 5.25
C ALA A 59 -2.71 11.70 4.08
N ALA A 60 -2.48 11.23 2.86
CA ALA A 60 -2.99 11.86 1.65
C ALA A 60 -4.23 11.11 1.18
N GLU A 61 -5.39 11.76 1.25
CA GLU A 61 -6.66 11.20 0.80
C GLU A 61 -6.96 11.70 -0.61
N VAL A 62 -7.23 10.76 -1.52
CA VAL A 62 -7.72 11.05 -2.86
C VAL A 62 -9.02 10.29 -3.05
N ASP A 63 -10.11 10.92 -2.63
CA ASP A 63 -11.44 10.32 -2.69
C ASP A 63 -11.80 9.84 -4.09
N GLY A 64 -12.19 8.56 -4.14
CA GLY A 64 -12.73 7.92 -5.34
C GLY A 64 -11.82 8.07 -6.56
N LEU A 65 -10.49 8.08 -6.44
CA LEU A 65 -9.60 8.28 -7.60
C LEU A 65 -9.95 7.33 -8.76
N LEU A 66 -10.11 6.03 -8.47
CA LEU A 66 -10.48 5.06 -9.49
C LEU A 66 -11.89 5.33 -10.03
N ASP A 67 -12.86 5.61 -9.17
CA ASP A 67 -14.24 5.91 -9.58
C ASP A 67 -14.37 7.22 -10.37
N LEU A 68 -13.56 8.22 -10.05
CA LEU A 68 -13.45 9.49 -10.76
C LEU A 68 -12.87 9.26 -12.15
N LEU A 69 -11.80 8.47 -12.24
CA LEU A 69 -11.19 8.15 -13.54
C LEU A 69 -12.17 7.33 -14.40
N LYS A 70 -12.91 6.38 -13.81
CA LYS A 70 -14.04 5.68 -14.46
C LYS A 70 -15.10 6.66 -14.96
N ALA A 71 -15.59 7.55 -14.09
CA ALA A 71 -16.64 8.52 -14.42
C ALA A 71 -16.21 9.51 -15.51
N LYS A 72 -14.92 9.83 -15.59
CA LYS A 72 -14.34 10.66 -16.66
C LYS A 72 -14.10 9.89 -17.98
N GLY A 73 -14.40 8.60 -18.03
CA GLY A 73 -14.26 7.78 -19.24
C GLY A 73 -12.83 7.35 -19.55
N TYR A 74 -11.92 7.38 -18.56
CA TYR A 74 -10.59 6.80 -18.76
C TYR A 74 -10.69 5.27 -18.74
N PRO A 75 -10.09 4.57 -19.72
CA PRO A 75 -10.20 3.12 -19.83
C PRO A 75 -9.32 2.36 -18.82
N SER A 76 -8.28 3.01 -18.30
CA SER A 76 -7.30 2.41 -17.39
C SER A 76 -6.45 3.46 -16.70
N VAL A 77 -5.83 3.06 -15.59
CA VAL A 77 -4.77 3.79 -14.89
C VAL A 77 -3.53 2.91 -14.75
N SER A 78 -2.34 3.50 -14.75
CA SER A 78 -1.09 2.76 -14.52
C SER A 78 -0.24 3.39 -13.43
N LEU A 79 0.63 2.60 -12.84
CA LEU A 79 1.64 3.01 -11.86
C LEU A 79 2.93 2.26 -12.10
N SER A 80 4.06 2.84 -11.71
CA SER A 80 5.35 2.15 -11.61
C SER A 80 5.68 1.93 -10.15
N VAL A 81 6.06 0.72 -9.78
CA VAL A 81 6.39 0.34 -8.40
C VAL A 81 7.68 -0.47 -8.40
N SER A 82 8.61 -0.15 -7.50
CA SER A 82 9.84 -0.93 -7.34
C SER A 82 9.53 -2.39 -7.02
N LYS A 83 10.33 -3.32 -7.55
CA LYS A 83 10.16 -4.75 -7.29
C LYS A 83 10.33 -5.12 -5.82
N ASP A 84 11.18 -4.37 -5.12
CA ASP A 84 11.45 -4.53 -3.70
C ASP A 84 10.42 -3.80 -2.83
N ASN A 85 9.58 -2.95 -3.43
CA ASN A 85 8.51 -2.28 -2.71
C ASN A 85 7.37 -3.29 -2.46
N PRO A 86 7.09 -3.62 -1.21
CA PRO A 86 6.09 -4.63 -0.93
C PRO A 86 4.64 -4.25 -1.30
N ALA A 87 4.37 -2.96 -1.55
CA ALA A 87 3.09 -2.47 -2.04
C ALA A 87 2.68 -3.08 -3.39
N VAL A 88 3.59 -3.74 -4.13
CA VAL A 88 3.23 -4.53 -5.33
C VAL A 88 2.03 -5.44 -5.07
N ARG A 89 2.01 -6.13 -3.92
CA ARG A 89 0.91 -7.04 -3.53
C ARG A 89 -0.39 -6.31 -3.24
N PHE A 90 -0.27 -5.12 -2.67
CA PHE A 90 -1.40 -4.24 -2.41
C PHE A 90 -2.05 -3.80 -3.73
N TYR A 91 -1.26 -3.34 -4.69
CA TYR A 91 -1.77 -2.97 -6.02
C TYR A 91 -2.38 -4.15 -6.77
N GLN A 92 -1.77 -5.34 -6.67
CA GLN A 92 -2.34 -6.58 -7.25
C GLN A 92 -3.75 -6.86 -6.71
N ARG A 93 -3.98 -6.72 -5.39
CA ARG A 93 -5.31 -6.90 -4.79
C ARG A 93 -6.32 -5.82 -5.19
N LEU A 94 -5.86 -4.60 -5.48
CA LEU A 94 -6.70 -3.53 -6.01
C LEU A 94 -7.07 -3.71 -7.50
N GLY A 95 -6.64 -4.81 -8.13
CA GLY A 95 -6.94 -5.12 -9.54
C GLY A 95 -5.91 -4.62 -10.54
N PHE A 96 -4.75 -4.13 -10.07
CA PHE A 96 -3.64 -3.81 -10.96
C PHE A 96 -2.93 -5.10 -11.39
N VAL A 97 -2.57 -5.19 -12.66
CA VAL A 97 -1.78 -6.30 -13.22
C VAL A 97 -0.45 -5.76 -13.76
N THR A 98 0.64 -6.51 -13.58
CA THR A 98 1.93 -6.17 -14.18
C THR A 98 1.82 -6.30 -15.71
N VAL A 99 2.12 -5.22 -16.43
CA VAL A 99 2.11 -5.17 -17.90
C VAL A 99 3.51 -5.06 -18.50
N GLU A 100 4.48 -4.58 -17.72
CA GLU A 100 5.89 -4.53 -18.10
C GLU A 100 6.75 -4.75 -16.86
N GLU A 101 7.83 -5.51 -17.01
CA GLU A 101 8.85 -5.68 -15.99
C GLU A 101 10.15 -5.06 -16.49
N ARG A 102 10.69 -4.11 -15.72
CA ARG A 102 12.00 -3.47 -15.96
C ARG A 102 13.03 -4.03 -14.99
N GLU A 103 14.25 -3.51 -14.99
CA GLU A 103 15.29 -3.95 -14.06
C GLU A 103 14.83 -3.81 -12.59
N ASP A 104 14.43 -2.59 -12.19
CA ASP A 104 14.14 -2.26 -10.78
C ASP A 104 12.65 -2.09 -10.44
N ASN A 105 11.75 -2.06 -11.44
CA ASN A 105 10.34 -1.76 -11.22
C ASN A 105 9.39 -2.54 -12.14
N TYR A 106 8.17 -2.70 -11.66
CA TYR A 106 7.01 -3.15 -12.43
C TYR A 106 6.23 -1.94 -12.92
N LEU A 107 5.86 -1.93 -14.20
CA LEU A 107 4.74 -1.13 -14.68
C LEU A 107 3.47 -1.95 -14.48
N MET A 108 2.53 -1.43 -13.70
CA MET A 108 1.26 -2.06 -13.39
C MET A 108 0.10 -1.25 -13.94
N LEU A 109 -0.95 -1.92 -14.40
CA LEU A 109 -2.14 -1.31 -15.00
C LEU A 109 -3.41 -1.86 -14.35
N CYS A 110 -4.34 -0.97 -13.98
CA CYS A 110 -5.69 -1.32 -13.57
C CYS A 110 -6.67 -0.83 -14.63
N ARG A 111 -7.54 -1.73 -15.11
CA ARG A 111 -8.67 -1.33 -15.96
C ARG A 111 -9.77 -0.76 -15.08
N LEU A 112 -10.33 0.35 -15.55
CA LEU A 112 -11.32 1.14 -14.84
C LEU A 112 -12.72 0.72 -15.28
#